data_AF-A0A1Q7LGD2-F1
#
_entry.id   AF-A0A1Q7LGD2-F1
#
_cell.length_a   1.000
_cell.length_b   1.000
_cell.length_c   1.000
_cell.angle_alpha   90.00
_cell.angle_beta   90.00
_cell.angle_gamma   90.00
#
_symmetry.space_group_name_H-M   'P 1'
#
loop_
_entity.id
_entity.type
_entity.pdbx_description
1 polymer ?
#
loop_
_entity_poly.entity_id
_entity_poly.type
_entity_poly.pdbx_seq_one_letter_code
_entity_poly.pdbx_strand_id
1 'polypeptide(L)'
;MSKRVLVETRDLFFRGKIQEIVRTSGAEITRAEPCDLAVVELGKADAQDRIRGLVERGVAVLAFGSHLNAEQLRDARTAGARAVPNSEVELALRAQLER
;
A
#
# COMPACT_ATOMS: atom_id res chain seq x y z
N MET A 1 17.81 -3.64 -9.40
CA MET A 1 16.96 -2.47 -9.68
C MET A 1 16.27 -2.09 -8.38
N SER A 2 16.24 -0.80 -8.02
CA SER A 2 15.48 -0.33 -6.86
C SER A 2 13.99 -0.48 -7.13
N LYS A 3 13.21 -0.97 -6.15
CA LYS A 3 11.74 -1.07 -6.27
C LYS A 3 11.15 0.34 -6.26
N ARG A 4 10.26 0.64 -7.20
CA ARG A 4 9.47 1.88 -7.24
C ARG A 4 8.17 1.67 -6.47
N VAL A 5 8.00 2.45 -5.42
CA VAL A 5 6.85 2.37 -4.51
C VAL A 5 5.96 3.59 -4.71
N LEU A 6 4.72 3.34 -5.12
CA LEU A 6 3.67 4.36 -5.14
C LEU A 6 3.02 4.44 -3.76
N VAL A 7 2.90 5.64 -3.19
CA VAL A 7 2.35 5.84 -1.84
C VAL A 7 1.10 6.72 -1.92
N GLU A 8 -0.07 6.10 -1.81
CA GLU A 8 -1.39 6.73 -1.86
C GLU A 8 -2.05 6.72 -0.47
N THR A 9 -1.66 7.69 0.35
CA THR A 9 -2.18 7.89 1.71
C THR A 9 -2.59 9.35 1.90
N ARG A 10 -3.73 9.61 2.54
CA ARG A 10 -4.22 10.92 2.94
C ARG A 10 -3.63 11.34 4.28
N ASP A 11 -3.44 10.38 5.18
CA ASP A 11 -2.86 10.63 6.49
C ASP A 11 -1.37 11.00 6.37
N LEU A 12 -1.03 12.24 6.75
CA LEU A 12 0.33 12.76 6.66
C LEU A 12 1.30 12.08 7.63
N PHE A 13 0.82 11.58 8.77
CA PHE A 13 1.63 10.84 9.73
C PHE A 13 2.00 9.47 9.17
N PHE A 14 1.02 8.71 8.65
CA PHE A 14 1.32 7.45 7.95
C PHE A 14 2.17 7.68 6.70
N ARG A 15 1.93 8.77 5.96
CA ARG A 15 2.76 9.15 4.81
C ARG A 15 4.23 9.28 5.19
N GLY A 16 4.55 10.04 6.23
CA GLY A 16 5.94 10.23 6.67
C GLY A 16 6.62 8.90 7.02
N LYS A 17 5.93 8.06 7.80
CA LYS A 17 6.43 6.74 8.21
C LYS A 17 6.66 5.78 7.06
N ILE A 18 5.68 5.66 6.17
CA ILE A 18 5.77 4.80 4.98
C ILE A 18 6.92 5.26 4.09
N GLN A 19 7.02 6.57 3.84
CA GLN A 19 8.09 7.12 3.01
C GLN A 19 9.48 6.86 3.60
N GLU A 20 9.62 6.98 4.92
CA GLU A 20 10.88 6.67 5.60
C GLU A 20 11.27 5.20 5.42
N ILE A 21 10.35 4.27 5.68
CA ILE A 21 10.58 2.83 5.49
C ILE A 21 11.01 2.51 4.05
N VAL A 22 10.34 3.10 3.06
CA VAL A 22 10.68 2.93 1.64
C VAL A 22 12.11 3.41 1.39
N ARG A 23 12.47 4.63 1.82
CA ARG A 23 13.82 5.18 1.63
C ARG A 23 14.90 4.34 2.33
N THR A 24 14.67 3.93 3.59
CA THR A 24 15.63 3.11 4.33
C THR A 24 15.85 1.74 3.69
N SER A 25 14.86 1.19 2.99
CA SER A 25 14.99 -0.08 2.27
C SER A 25 15.79 0.01 0.96
N GLY A 26 16.17 1.22 0.54
CA GLY A 26 16.81 1.47 -0.76
C GLY A 26 15.82 1.50 -1.94
N ALA A 27 14.52 1.44 -1.68
CA ALA A 27 13.45 1.61 -2.65
C ALA A 27 13.20 3.11 -2.96
N GLU A 28 12.64 3.38 -4.14
CA GLU A 28 12.35 4.73 -4.62
C GLU A 28 10.85 5.04 -4.51
N ILE A 29 10.50 6.23 -4.01
CA ILE A 29 9.12 6.69 -3.98
C ILE A 29 8.77 7.32 -5.34
N THR A 30 7.76 6.79 -6.02
CA THR A 30 7.22 7.37 -7.26
C THR A 30 5.87 8.05 -7.03
N ARG A 31 5.55 9.02 -7.89
CA ARG A 31 4.26 9.72 -7.91
C ARG A 31 3.28 9.16 -8.95
N ALA A 32 3.77 8.30 -9.84
CA ALA A 32 2.99 7.76 -10.94
C ALA A 32 3.47 6.35 -11.32
N GLU A 33 2.64 5.66 -12.10
CA GLU A 33 3.01 4.40 -12.74
C GLU A 33 4.07 4.67 -13.85
N PRO A 34 4.99 3.73 -14.09
CA PRO A 34 5.03 2.37 -13.57
C PRO A 34 5.61 2.30 -12.15
N CYS A 35 5.01 1.47 -11.30
CA CYS A 35 5.51 1.13 -9.97
C CYS A 35 5.49 -0.38 -9.77
N ASP A 36 6.34 -0.86 -8.86
CA ASP A 36 6.46 -2.30 -8.55
C ASP A 36 5.64 -2.67 -7.32
N LEU A 37 5.39 -1.70 -6.43
CA LEU A 37 4.55 -1.81 -5.23
C LEU A 37 3.70 -0.56 -5.07
N ALA A 38 2.44 -0.70 -4.71
CA ALA A 38 1.57 0.39 -4.30
C ALA A 38 1.11 0.22 -2.84
N VAL A 39 1.28 1.26 -2.03
CA VAL A 39 0.78 1.33 -0.64
C VAL A 39 -0.44 2.24 -0.63
N VAL A 40 -1.62 1.68 -0.36
CA VAL A 40 -2.92 2.35 -0.50
C VAL A 40 -3.64 2.41 0.85
N GLU A 41 -3.98 3.61 1.30
CA GLU A 41 -4.82 3.81 2.47
C GLU A 41 -6.31 3.59 2.13
N LEU A 42 -6.97 2.72 2.89
CA LEU A 42 -8.42 2.48 2.83
C LEU A 42 -9.19 3.62 3.52
N GLY A 43 -10.46 3.79 3.15
CA GLY A 43 -11.31 4.85 3.69
C GLY A 43 -11.60 6.00 2.72
N LYS A 44 -11.03 5.97 1.51
CA LYS A 44 -11.61 6.69 0.36
C LYS A 44 -12.64 5.84 -0.37
N ALA A 45 -13.64 6.50 -0.94
CA ALA A 45 -14.64 5.87 -1.79
C ALA A 45 -14.04 5.15 -3.01
N ASP A 46 -12.95 5.67 -3.58
CA ASP A 46 -12.28 5.14 -4.77
C ASP A 46 -11.16 4.12 -4.47
N ALA A 47 -10.86 3.86 -3.19
CA ALA A 47 -9.73 3.01 -2.81
C ALA A 47 -9.87 1.58 -3.36
N GLN A 48 -11.08 1.01 -3.36
CA GLN A 48 -11.30 -0.35 -3.85
C GLN A 48 -11.11 -0.48 -5.37
N ASP A 49 -11.66 0.46 -6.14
CA ASP A 49 -11.47 0.45 -7.60
C ASP A 49 -10.01 0.70 -7.97
N ARG A 50 -9.32 1.57 -7.21
CA ARG A 50 -7.89 1.80 -7.36
C ARG A 50 -7.05 0.54 -7.10
N ILE A 51 -7.36 -0.19 -6.02
CA ILE A 51 -6.73 -1.48 -5.70
C ILE A 51 -6.94 -2.48 -6.83
N ARG A 52 -8.18 -2.66 -7.28
CA ARG A 52 -8.52 -3.60 -8.36
C ARG A 52 -7.72 -3.30 -9.63
N GLY A 53 -7.72 -2.03 -10.06
CA GLY A 53 -6.99 -1.63 -11.26
C GLY A 53 -5.49 -1.88 -11.15
N LEU A 54 -4.87 -1.64 -9.99
CA LEU A 54 -3.44 -1.91 -9.79
C LEU A 54 -3.13 -3.41 -9.84
N VAL A 55 -3.96 -4.24 -9.19
CA VAL A 55 -3.79 -5.70 -9.20
C VAL A 55 -3.98 -6.27 -10.60
N GLU A 56 -4.98 -5.82 -11.36
CA GLU A 56 -5.21 -6.24 -12.75
C GLU A 56 -4.01 -5.92 -13.67
N ARG A 57 -3.26 -4.86 -13.35
CA ARG A 57 -2.02 -4.49 -14.04
C ARG A 57 -0.78 -5.24 -13.54
N GLY A 58 -0.93 -6.15 -12.57
CA GLY A 58 0.14 -6.96 -12.01
C GLY A 58 0.99 -6.22 -10.96
N VAL A 59 0.55 -5.06 -10.46
CA VAL A 59 1.26 -4.32 -9.41
C VAL A 59 0.97 -4.97 -8.06
N ALA A 60 2.00 -5.20 -7.25
CA ALA A 60 1.80 -5.65 -5.87
C ALA A 60 1.15 -4.52 -5.05
N VAL A 61 0.09 -4.83 -4.29
CA VAL A 61 -0.64 -3.82 -3.50
C VAL A 61 -0.60 -4.17 -2.02
N LEU A 62 -0.16 -3.22 -1.19
CA LEU A 62 -0.31 -3.22 0.26
C LEU A 62 -1.40 -2.21 0.64
N ALA A 63 -2.59 -2.70 0.97
CA ALA A 63 -3.67 -1.88 1.49
C ALA A 63 -3.62 -1.82 3.03
N PHE A 64 -3.91 -0.66 3.61
CA PHE A 64 -4.01 -0.53 5.06
C PHE A 64 -5.16 0.38 5.48
N GLY A 65 -5.75 0.12 6.65
CA GLY A 65 -6.86 0.92 7.17
C GLY A 65 -7.20 0.60 8.61
N SER A 66 -8.17 1.33 9.17
CA SER A 66 -8.69 1.04 10.50
C SER A 66 -9.17 -0.40 10.61
N HIS A 67 -8.84 -1.08 11.71
CA HIS A 67 -9.34 -2.44 12.00
C HIS A 67 -10.86 -2.49 12.15
N LEU A 68 -11.50 -1.33 12.42
CA LEU A 68 -12.95 -1.18 12.46
C LEU A 68 -13.58 -1.33 11.06
N ASN A 69 -12.80 -1.22 9.99
CA ASN A 69 -13.25 -1.40 8.61
C ASN A 69 -12.89 -2.82 8.09
N ALA A 70 -13.27 -3.84 8.85
CA ALA A 70 -12.96 -5.23 8.53
C ALA A 70 -13.52 -5.68 7.17
N GLU A 71 -14.65 -5.12 6.73
CA GLU A 71 -15.20 -5.33 5.39
C GLU A 71 -14.25 -4.81 4.29
N GLN A 72 -13.83 -3.55 4.36
CA GLN A 72 -12.91 -2.97 3.37
C GLN A 72 -11.58 -3.72 3.29
N LEU A 73 -11.07 -4.21 4.43
CA LEU A 73 -9.86 -5.05 4.46
C LEU A 73 -10.10 -6.42 3.80
N ARG A 74 -11.28 -7.02 3.95
CA ARG A 74 -11.64 -8.27 3.28
C ARG A 74 -11.82 -8.04 1.77
N ASP A 75 -12.44 -6.94 1.37
CA ASP A 75 -12.64 -6.60 -0.04
C ASP A 75 -11.31 -6.39 -0.75
N ALA A 76 -10.38 -5.65 -0.12
CA ALA A 76 -9.04 -5.44 -0.67
C ALA A 76 -8.27 -6.76 -0.84
N ARG A 77 -8.40 -7.70 0.12
CA ARG A 77 -7.81 -9.05 0.00
C ARG A 77 -8.45 -9.87 -1.12
N THR A 78 -9.77 -9.79 -1.25
CA THR A 78 -10.51 -10.49 -2.30
C THR A 78 -10.11 -9.97 -3.69
N ALA A 79 -9.79 -8.68 -3.80
CA ALA A 79 -9.25 -8.06 -5.01
C ALA A 79 -7.78 -8.41 -5.28
N GLY A 80 -7.11 -9.18 -4.42
CA GLY A 80 -5.73 -9.64 -4.61
C GLY A 80 -4.65 -8.78 -3.94
N ALA A 81 -5.02 -7.73 -3.20
CA ALA A 81 -4.07 -6.96 -2.40
C ALA A 81 -3.72 -7.68 -1.08
N ARG A 82 -2.55 -7.39 -0.54
CA ARG A 82 -2.26 -7.65 0.87
C ARG A 82 -2.90 -6.53 1.70
N ALA A 83 -3.93 -6.82 2.49
CA ALA A 83 -4.57 -5.83 3.36
C ALA A 83 -4.25 -6.06 4.84
N VAL A 84 -3.90 -5.01 5.58
CA VAL A 84 -3.52 -5.05 7.00
C VAL A 84 -4.13 -3.89 7.81
N PRO A 85 -4.33 -4.03 9.13
CA PRO A 85 -4.67 -2.89 9.99
C PRO A 85 -3.58 -1.81 9.99
N ASN A 86 -3.95 -0.57 10.32
CA ASN A 86 -3.01 0.56 10.50
C ASN A 86 -1.81 0.22 11.41
N SER A 87 -2.02 -0.56 12.47
CA SER A 87 -0.96 -0.96 13.40
C SER A 87 0.09 -1.88 12.78
N GLU A 88 -0.24 -2.57 11.69
CA GLU A 88 0.61 -3.57 11.05
C GLU A 88 1.25 -3.08 9.74
N VAL A 89 0.86 -1.90 9.23
CA VAL A 89 1.32 -1.39 7.94
C VAL A 89 2.84 -1.30 7.84
N GLU A 90 3.52 -0.86 8.90
CA GLU A 90 4.97 -0.70 8.91
C GLU A 90 5.69 -2.05 8.79
N LEU A 91 5.28 -3.03 9.59
CA LEU A 91 5.83 -4.39 9.56
C LEU A 91 5.55 -5.06 8.21
N ALA A 92 4.33 -4.91 7.72
CA ALA A 92 3.93 -5.48 6.43
C ALA A 92 4.72 -4.87 5.27
N LEU A 93 4.95 -3.56 5.28
CA LEU A 93 5.72 -2.87 4.26
C LEU A 93 7.18 -3.32 4.24
N ARG A 94 7.85 -3.40 5.41
CA ARG A 94 9.22 -3.92 5.50
C ARG A 94 9.36 -5.30 4.89
N ALA A 95 8.46 -6.22 5.28
CA ALA A 95 8.43 -7.57 4.74
C ALA A 95 8.17 -7.63 3.22
N GLN A 96 7.53 -6.62 2.60
CA GLN A 96 7.36 -6.57 1.14
C GLN A 96 8.60 -6.02 0.42
N LEU A 97 9.33 -5.12 1.07
CA LEU A 97 10.51 -4.49 0.50
C LEU A 97 11.73 -5.43 0.53
N GLU A 98 11.83 -6.28 1.56
CA GLU A 98 12.90 -7.27 1.75
C GLU A 98 12.86 -8.49 0.81
N ARG A 99 11.75 -8.71 0.10
CA ARG A 99 11.57 -9.83 -0.85
C ARG A 99 12.16 -9.55 -2.22
#